data_AF-A0A0Q6MC80-F1
#
_entry.id   AF-A0A0Q6MC80-F1
#
_cell.length_a   1.000
_cell.length_b   1.000
_cell.length_c   1.000
_cell.angle_alpha   90.00
_cell.angle_beta   90.00
_cell.angle_gamma   90.00
#
_symmetry.space_group_name_H-M   'P 1'
#
loop_
_entity.id
_entity.type
_entity.pdbx_description
1 polymer ?
#
loop_
_entity_poly.entity_id
_entity_poly.type
_entity_poly.pdbx_seq_one_letter_code
_entity_poly.pdbx_strand_id
1 'polypeptide(L)'
;MLTQANIEAARRLFDERKTAQRVRDLVTTQRVALMAGDGKDSSEIVLSAGYLAKIIADVTASLDQQIANANQALVDMGVEP
;
A
#
# COMPACT_ATOMS: atom_id res chain seq x y z
N MET A 1 -8.57 -29.58 -2.08
CA MET A 1 -9.45 -28.87 -3.04
C MET A 1 -9.66 -27.46 -2.52
N LEU A 2 -9.34 -26.44 -3.33
CA LEU A 2 -9.67 -25.06 -3.01
C LEU A 2 -11.19 -24.90 -3.06
N THR A 3 -11.79 -24.45 -1.96
CA THR A 3 -13.23 -24.14 -1.91
C THR A 3 -13.48 -22.81 -2.63
N GLN A 4 -14.74 -22.53 -2.99
CA GLN A 4 -15.10 -21.23 -3.58
C GLN A 4 -14.80 -20.07 -2.62
N ALA A 5 -14.94 -20.29 -1.31
CA ALA A 5 -14.53 -19.33 -0.28
C ALA A 5 -13.01 -19.06 -0.30
N ASN A 6 -12.19 -20.09 -0.54
CA ASN A 6 -10.73 -19.91 -0.65
C ASN A 6 -10.36 -19.13 -1.93
N ILE A 7 -11.09 -19.32 -3.02
CA ILE A 7 -10.88 -18.56 -4.26
C ILE A 7 -11.24 -17.08 -4.07
N GLU A 8 -12.35 -16.78 -3.40
CA GLU A 8 -12.74 -15.40 -3.09
C GLU A 8 -11.76 -14.73 -2.13
N ALA A 9 -11.29 -15.44 -1.09
CA ALA A 9 -10.27 -14.94 -0.18
C ALA A 9 -8.94 -14.66 -0.90
N ALA A 10 -8.49 -15.57 -1.76
CA ALA A 10 -7.28 -15.36 -2.56
C ALA A 10 -7.42 -14.15 -3.51
N ARG A 11 -8.58 -13.96 -4.14
CA ARG A 11 -8.83 -12.76 -4.98
C ARG A 11 -8.71 -11.47 -4.20
N ARG A 12 -9.29 -11.40 -2.99
CA ARG A 12 -9.17 -10.21 -2.13
C ARG A 12 -7.72 -9.91 -1.77
N LEU A 13 -6.94 -10.93 -1.39
CA LEU A 13 -5.51 -10.78 -1.09
C LEU A 13 -4.70 -10.29 -2.31
N PHE A 14 -5.03 -10.77 -3.51
CA PHE A 14 -4.42 -10.27 -4.75
C PHE A 14 -4.73 -8.79 -5.01
N ASP A 15 -6.00 -8.39 -4.83
CA ASP A 15 -6.41 -6.99 -5.01
C ASP A 15 -5.77 -6.06 -3.97
N GLU A 16 -5.66 -6.51 -2.73
CA GLU A 16 -4.97 -5.81 -1.63
C GLU A 16 -3.48 -5.64 -1.95
N ARG A 17 -2.79 -6.72 -2.31
CA ARG A 17 -1.37 -6.69 -2.73
C ARG A 17 -1.16 -5.75 -3.91
N LYS A 18 -2.01 -5.82 -4.93
CA LYS A 18 -1.92 -4.97 -6.13
C LYS A 18 -2.12 -3.49 -5.79
N THR A 19 -3.06 -3.20 -4.89
CA THR A 19 -3.30 -1.84 -4.40
C THR A 19 -2.10 -1.33 -3.62
N ALA A 20 -1.57 -2.12 -2.68
CA ALA A 20 -0.38 -1.76 -1.91
C ALA A 20 0.83 -1.51 -2.81
N GLN A 21 1.08 -2.37 -3.80
CA GLN A 21 2.14 -2.18 -4.80
C GLN A 21 1.96 -0.88 -5.57
N ARG A 22 0.75 -0.59 -6.07
CA ARG A 22 0.48 0.65 -6.79
C ARG A 22 0.74 1.87 -5.92
N VAL A 23 0.32 1.86 -4.65
CA VAL A 23 0.55 2.98 -3.73
C VAL A 23 2.04 3.16 -3.46
N ARG A 24 2.78 2.05 -3.28
CA ARG A 24 4.24 2.07 -3.11
C ARG A 24 4.94 2.72 -4.31
N ASP A 25 4.55 2.32 -5.52
CA ASP A 25 5.11 2.88 -6.76
C ASP A 25 4.79 4.37 -6.89
N LEU A 26 3.58 4.80 -6.48
CA LEU A 26 3.20 6.22 -6.49
C LEU A 26 4.03 7.04 -5.49
N VAL A 27 4.21 6.55 -4.27
CA VAL A 27 4.97 7.24 -3.21
C VAL A 27 6.45 7.42 -3.61
N THR A 28 7.00 6.52 -4.42
CA THR A 28 8.41 6.59 -4.87
C THR A 28 8.59 7.41 -6.16
N THR A 29 7.56 7.56 -6.98
CA THR A 29 7.66 8.22 -8.30
C THR A 29 6.99 9.59 -8.36
N GLN A 30 6.06 9.90 -7.45
CA GLN A 30 5.31 11.15 -7.44
C GLN A 30 5.62 12.00 -6.21
N ARG A 31 5.35 13.30 -6.31
CA ARG A 31 5.45 14.23 -5.19
C ARG A 31 4.42 13.86 -4.12
N VAL A 32 4.90 13.61 -2.91
CA VAL A 32 4.06 13.45 -1.71
C VAL A 32 3.88 14.81 -1.04
N ALA A 33 2.63 15.17 -0.77
CA ALA A 33 2.25 16.41 -0.09
C ALA A 33 1.27 16.10 1.04
N LEU A 34 1.42 16.83 2.16
CA LEU A 34 0.46 16.79 3.24
C LEU A 34 -0.56 17.90 3.02
N MET A 35 -1.83 17.53 2.84
CA MET A 35 -2.94 18.47 2.68
C MET A 35 -3.66 18.63 4.02
N ALA A 36 -4.06 19.85 4.36
CA ALA A 36 -4.93 20.14 5.49
C ALA A 36 -6.20 20.86 5.02
N GLY A 37 -7.36 20.41 5.52
CA GLY A 37 -8.68 20.85 5.07
C GLY A 37 -9.24 19.97 3.95
N ASP A 38 -10.49 20.21 3.59
CA ASP A 38 -11.23 19.40 2.62
C ASP A 38 -11.60 20.21 1.37
N GLY A 39 -11.55 19.54 0.21
CA GLY A 39 -12.01 20.13 -1.06
C GLY A 39 -11.27 21.41 -1.45
N LYS A 40 -12.04 22.48 -1.70
CA LYS A 40 -11.51 23.77 -2.19
C LYS A 40 -10.75 24.57 -1.13
N ASP A 41 -10.96 24.25 0.16
CA ASP A 41 -10.32 24.94 1.28
C ASP A 41 -9.05 24.22 1.75
N SER A 42 -8.57 23.25 0.96
CA SER A 42 -7.35 22.50 1.29
C SER A 42 -6.09 23.32 1.04
N SER A 43 -5.15 23.25 1.98
CA SER A 43 -3.83 23.90 1.90
C SER A 43 -2.72 22.86 1.99
N GLU A 44 -1.64 23.04 1.22
CA GLU A 44 -0.45 22.21 1.32
C GLU A 44 0.40 22.65 2.53
N ILE A 45 0.69 21.71 3.43
CA ILE A 45 1.62 21.92 4.54
C ILE A 45 3.04 21.68 4.02
N VAL A 46 3.87 22.72 4.07
CA VAL A 46 5.30 22.64 3.73
C VAL A 46 6.04 21.93 4.86
N LEU A 47 6.50 20.72 4.59
CA LEU A 47 7.35 19.94 5.50
C LEU A 47 8.82 20.14 5.17
N SER A 48 9.69 20.05 6.18
CA SER A 48 11.13 19.96 5.92
C SER A 48 11.44 18.68 5.14
N ALA A 49 12.42 18.76 4.23
CA ALA A 49 12.77 17.63 3.36
C ALA A 49 13.11 16.35 4.15
N GLY A 50 13.83 16.48 5.27
CA GLY A 50 14.17 15.33 6.13
C GLY A 50 12.96 14.71 6.83
N TYR A 51 11.96 15.50 7.20
CA TYR A 51 10.74 14.98 7.82
C TYR A 51 9.85 14.29 6.79
N LEU A 52 9.69 14.88 5.61
CA LEU A 52 8.97 14.26 4.49
C LEU A 52 9.62 12.93 4.07
N ALA A 53 10.95 12.88 4.00
CA ALA A 53 11.68 11.65 3.68
C ALA A 53 11.44 10.53 4.70
N LYS A 54 11.36 10.86 6.00
CA LYS A 54 11.02 9.87 7.05
C LYS A 54 9.60 9.34 6.89
N ILE A 55 8.62 10.21 6.65
CA ILE A 55 7.23 9.79 6.40
C ILE A 55 7.18 8.86 5.19
N ILE A 56 7.84 9.22 4.09
CA ILE A 56 7.90 8.38 2.88
C ILE A 56 8.51 7.02 3.23
N ALA A 57 9.62 6.99 3.96
CA ALA A 57 10.26 5.73 4.36
C ALA A 57 9.35 4.85 5.22
N ASP A 58 8.67 5.42 6.22
CA ASP A 58 7.75 4.69 7.10
C ASP A 58 6.54 4.13 6.32
N VAL A 59 5.99 4.93 5.40
CA VAL A 59 4.88 4.50 4.53
C VAL A 59 5.35 3.39 3.59
N THR A 60 6.51 3.53 2.96
CA THR A 60 7.08 2.49 2.09
C THR A 60 7.33 1.19 2.86
N ALA A 61 7.89 1.25 4.07
CA ALA A 61 8.11 0.08 4.91
C ALA A 61 6.79 -0.63 5.30
N SER A 62 5.75 0.15 5.62
CA SER A 62 4.42 -0.39 5.91
C SER A 62 3.80 -1.09 4.70
N LEU A 63 3.92 -0.51 3.50
CA LEU A 63 3.43 -1.09 2.26
C LEU A 63 4.20 -2.38 1.91
N ASP A 64 5.52 -2.39 2.10
CA ASP A 64 6.36 -3.57 1.88
C ASP A 64 5.95 -4.72 2.79
N GLN A 65 5.66 -4.44 4.07
CA GLN A 65 5.14 -5.43 5.00
C GLN A 65 3.77 -5.97 4.58
N GLN A 66 2.85 -5.12 4.11
CA GLN A 66 1.54 -5.55 3.63
C GLN A 66 1.66 -6.45 2.40
N ILE A 67 2.53 -6.12 1.45
CA ILE A 67 2.80 -6.94 0.26
C ILE A 67 3.38 -8.29 0.68
N ALA A 68 4.36 -8.31 1.60
CA ALA A 68 4.95 -9.54 2.11
C ALA A 68 3.91 -10.43 2.80
N ASN A 69 3.04 -9.85 3.64
CA ASN A 69 1.98 -10.57 4.33
C ASN A 69 0.96 -11.16 3.35
N ALA A 70 0.54 -10.40 2.34
CA ALA A 70 -0.40 -10.86 1.32
C ALA A 70 0.21 -12.00 0.48
N ASN A 71 1.48 -11.88 0.09
CA ASN A 71 2.20 -12.94 -0.62
C ASN A 71 2.30 -14.21 0.22
N GLN A 72 2.65 -14.09 1.51
CA GLN A 72 2.71 -15.25 2.40
C GLN A 72 1.35 -15.92 2.55
N ALA A 73 0.27 -15.15 2.72
CA ALA A 73 -1.08 -15.68 2.80
C ALA A 73 -1.50 -16.41 1.52
N LEU A 74 -1.12 -15.91 0.34
CA LEU A 74 -1.36 -16.59 -0.94
C LEU A 74 -0.60 -17.92 -1.01
N VAL A 75 0.68 -17.93 -0.63
CA VAL A 75 1.52 -19.14 -0.58
C VAL A 75 0.92 -20.18 0.37
N ASP A 76 0.47 -19.77 1.55
CA ASP A 76 -0.16 -20.65 2.55
C ASP A 76 -1.47 -21.27 2.03
N MET A 77 -2.16 -20.57 1.13
CA MET A 77 -3.35 -21.07 0.42
C MET A 77 -3.00 -22.00 -0.76
N GLY A 78 -1.72 -22.23 -1.05
CA GLY A 78 -1.24 -23.00 -2.19
C GLY A 78 -1.41 -22.26 -3.53
N VAL A 79 -1.50 -20.92 -3.49
CA VAL A 79 -1.62 -20.06 -4.65
C VAL A 79 -0.29 -19.33 -4.84
N GLU A 80 0.31 -19.46 -6.02
CA GLU A 80 1.55 -18.75 -6.33
C GLU A 80 1.27 -17.24 -6.50
N PRO A 81 1.99 -16.33 -5.81
CA PRO A 81 1.78 -14.88 -5.87
C PRO A 81 2.08 -14.23 -7.22
#